data_AF-A0A1W9YMK6-F1
#
_entry.id   AF-A0A1W9YMK6-F1
#
_cell.length_a   1.000
_cell.length_b   1.000
_cell.length_c   1.000
_cell.angle_alpha   90.00
_cell.angle_beta   90.00
_cell.angle_gamma   90.00
#
_symmetry.space_group_name_H-M   'P 1'
#
loop_
_entity.id
_entity.type
_entity.pdbx_description
1 polymer ?
#
loop_
_entity_poly.entity_id
_entity_poly.type
_entity_poly.pdbx_seq_one_letter_code
_entity_poly.pdbx_strand_id
1 'polypeptide(L)' 'MTCVEAGRGAPLRVVVVGTSGAGKSTFSAALAARLGCTHVELDRLYWGPGWQAVPHDRFEHAVERATT' A
#
# COMPACT_ATOMS: atom_id res chain seq x y z
N MET A 1 3.77 3.40 -3.49
CA MET A 1 2.65 4.00 -2.75
C MET A 1 2.14 2.87 -1.86
N THR A 2 2.11 3.00 -0.53
CA THR A 2 1.85 1.86 0.38
C THR A 2 1.09 2.36 1.58
N CYS A 3 -0.07 1.79 1.95
CA CYS A 3 -0.94 2.11 3.10
C CYS A 3 -0.55 1.35 4.41
N VAL A 4 -0.78 1.92 5.61
CA VAL A 4 -0.46 1.35 6.94
C VAL A 4 -1.57 1.64 7.97
N GLU A 5 -2.14 0.64 8.68
CA GLU A 5 -3.26 0.76 9.67
C GLU A 5 -3.01 0.42 11.15
N ALA A 6 -3.28 1.35 12.08
CA ALA A 6 -3.11 1.24 13.54
C ALA A 6 -4.43 1.53 14.29
N GLY A 7 -4.69 0.80 15.39
CA GLY A 7 -5.97 0.80 16.12
C GLY A 7 -6.17 1.88 17.21
N ARG A 8 -7.45 2.23 17.44
CA ARG A 8 -8.07 3.20 18.40
C ARG A 8 -8.10 4.69 18.00
N GLY A 9 -8.23 4.94 16.71
CA GLY A 9 -8.80 6.12 16.07
C GLY A 9 -9.40 5.65 14.75
N ALA A 10 -9.90 6.55 13.88
CA ALA A 10 -10.18 6.16 12.49
C ALA A 10 -8.99 5.35 11.92
N PRO A 11 -9.22 4.32 11.09
CA PRO A 11 -8.15 3.46 10.60
C PRO A 11 -7.02 4.31 10.02
N LEU A 12 -5.84 4.22 10.62
CA LEU A 12 -4.66 4.91 10.10
C LEU A 12 -4.43 4.36 8.68
N ARG A 13 -4.11 5.20 7.69
CA ARG A 13 -3.69 4.72 6.36
C ARG A 13 -2.54 5.60 5.92
N VAL A 14 -1.31 5.14 6.13
CA VAL A 14 -0.11 5.92 5.74
C VAL A 14 0.32 5.56 4.34
N VAL A 15 0.35 6.51 3.41
CA VAL A 15 0.87 6.31 2.04
C VAL A 15 2.36 6.68 1.92
N VAL A 16 3.22 5.73 1.56
CA VAL A 16 4.66 5.99 1.34
C VAL A 16 5.00 6.26 -0.14
N VAL A 17 5.53 7.45 -0.43
CA VAL A 17 5.91 7.94 -1.78
C VAL A 17 7.35 8.45 -1.78
N GLY A 18 8.03 8.34 -2.93
CA GLY A 18 9.44 8.68 -3.07
C GLY A 18 10.01 8.14 -4.39
N THR A 19 11.19 8.63 -4.77
CA THR A 19 11.87 8.25 -6.02
C THR A 19 12.29 6.77 -6.04
N SER A 20 12.55 6.24 -7.23
CA SER A 20 13.10 4.88 -7.37
C SER A 20 14.43 4.78 -6.61
N GLY A 21 14.64 3.67 -5.89
CA GLY A 21 15.84 3.47 -5.07
C GLY A 21 15.86 4.19 -3.70
N ALA A 22 14.87 5.03 -3.37
CA ALA A 22 14.84 5.75 -2.08
C ALA A 22 14.57 4.89 -0.83
N GLY A 23 14.49 3.55 -0.97
CA GLY A 23 14.26 2.65 0.16
C GLY A 23 12.81 2.59 0.68
N LYS A 24 11.81 2.98 -0.12
CA LYS A 24 10.38 2.99 0.26
C LYS A 24 9.89 1.66 0.81
N SER A 25 10.15 0.54 0.13
CA SER A 25 9.68 -0.77 0.57
C SER A 25 10.34 -1.19 1.89
N THR A 26 11.62 -0.87 2.08
CA THR A 26 12.33 -1.08 3.35
C THR A 26 11.72 -0.26 4.49
N PHE A 27 11.50 1.04 4.25
CA PHE A 27 10.88 1.92 5.23
C PHE A 27 9.44 1.50 5.56
N SER A 28 8.65 1.16 4.54
CA SER A 28 7.24 0.77 4.71
C SER A 28 7.10 -0.53 5.50
N ALA A 29 7.97 -1.52 5.24
CA ALA A 29 8.01 -2.75 6.02
C ALA A 29 8.37 -2.50 7.49
N ALA A 30 9.39 -1.66 7.75
CA ALA A 30 9.79 -1.30 9.12
C ALA A 30 8.70 -0.51 9.85
N LEU A 31 8.04 0.42 9.16
CA LEU A 31 6.94 1.22 9.69
C LEU A 31 5.74 0.34 10.06
N ALA A 32 5.33 -0.56 9.16
CA ALA A 32 4.25 -1.50 9.41
C ALA A 32 4.53 -2.41 10.60
N ALA A 33 5.75 -2.96 10.72
CA ALA A 33 6.16 -3.76 11.87
C ALA A 33 6.11 -2.97 13.18
N ARG A 34 6.52 -1.69 13.16
CA ARG A 34 6.55 -0.83 14.35
C ARG A 34 5.17 -0.36 14.79
N LEU A 35 4.24 -0.19 13.85
CA LEU A 35 2.87 0.24 14.12
C LEU A 35 1.88 -0.94 14.28
N GLY A 36 2.33 -2.17 14.02
CA GLY A 36 1.50 -3.38 14.11
C GLY A 36 0.48 -3.50 12.98
N CYS A 37 0.86 -3.07 11.77
CA CYS A 37 -0.04 -2.90 10.63
C CYS A 37 0.30 -3.84 9.47
N THR A 38 -0.64 -4.00 8.54
CA THR A 38 -0.40 -4.68 7.27
C THR A 38 0.42 -3.80 6.30
N HIS A 39 1.40 -4.40 5.62
CA HIS A 39 2.18 -3.76 4.55
C HIS A 39 1.62 -4.14 3.17
N VAL A 40 1.16 -3.16 2.39
CA VAL A 40 0.53 -3.37 1.08
C VAL A 40 1.31 -2.67 -0.05
N GLU A 41 1.81 -3.44 -1.02
CA GLU A 41 2.48 -2.90 -2.22
C GLU A 41 1.44 -2.55 -3.30
N LEU A 42 1.09 -1.26 -3.46
CA LEU A 42 0.05 -0.82 -4.40
C LEU A 42 0.39 -1.15 -5.87
N ASP A 43 1.67 -1.19 -6.23
CA ASP A 43 2.10 -1.52 -7.59
C ASP A 43 1.65 -2.93 -8.00
N ARG A 44 1.55 -3.87 -7.03
CA ARG A 44 1.03 -5.23 -7.28
C ARG A 44 -0.47 -5.27 -7.57
N LEU A 45 -1.21 -4.26 -7.10
CA LEU A 45 -2.65 -4.14 -7.31
C LEU A 45 -2.96 -3.37 -8.61
N TYR A 46 -2.05 -2.46 -9.00
CA TYR A 46 -2.23 -1.59 -10.16
C TYR A 46 -1.84 -2.25 -11.48
N TRP A 47 -0.75 -3.03 -11.49
CA TRP A 47 -0.24 -3.63 -12.73
C TRP A 47 -0.83 -5.01 -12.99
N GLY A 48 -1.54 -5.13 -14.11
CA GLY A 48 -2.05 -6.38 -14.65
C GLY A 48 -1.06 -7.08 -15.60
N PRO A 49 -1.53 -8.12 -16.31
CA PRO A 49 -0.73 -8.85 -17.30
C PRO A 49 -0.11 -7.92 -18.35
N GLY A 50 1.15 -8.17 -18.69
CA GLY A 50 1.88 -7.35 -19.66
C GLY A 50 2.14 -5.91 -19.21
N TRP A 51 2.17 -5.64 -17.89
CA TRP A 51 2.39 -4.30 -17.33
C TRP A 51 1.33 -3.28 -17.75
N GLN A 52 0.10 -3.75 -17.98
CA GLN A 52 -1.03 -2.88 -18.31
C GLN A 52 -1.73 -2.46 -17.02
N ALA A 53 -2.03 -1.16 -16.89
CA ALA A 53 -2.80 -0.66 -15.77
C ALA A 53 -4.18 -1.34 -15.73
N VAL A 54 -4.57 -1.83 -14.56
CA VAL A 54 -5.94 -2.32 -14.38
C VAL A 54 -6.95 -1.16 -14.41
N PRO A 55 -8.23 -1.42 -14.73
CA PRO A 55 -9.28 -0.42 -14.59
C PRO A 55 -9.33 0.21 -13.19
N HIS A 56 -9.66 1.50 -13.12
CA HIS A 56 -9.58 2.28 -11.88
C HIS A 56 -10.45 1.71 -10.75
N ASP A 57 -11.68 1.33 -11.08
CA ASP A 57 -12.64 0.67 -10.18
C ASP A 57 -12.08 -0.65 -9.61
N ARG A 58 -11.41 -1.44 -10.44
CA ARG A 58 -10.74 -2.67 -10.00
C ARG A 58 -9.58 -2.39 -9.06
N PHE A 59 -8.78 -1.36 -9.35
CA PHE A 59 -7.69 -0.94 -8.48
C PHE A 59 -8.23 -0.46 -7.13
N GLU A 60 -9.19 0.46 -7.13
CA GLU A 60 -9.82 0.99 -5.91
C GLU A 60 -10.36 -0.14 -5.03
N HIS A 61 -11.13 -1.06 -5.62
CA HIS A 61 -11.68 -2.20 -4.89
C HIS A 61 -10.58 -3.14 -4.33
N ALA A 62 -9.49 -3.34 -5.07
CA ALA A 62 -8.36 -4.13 -4.60
C ALA A 62 -7.63 -3.47 -3.42
N VAL A 63 -7.48 -2.14 -3.45
CA VAL A 63 -6.87 -1.37 -2.36
C VAL A 63 -7.73 -1.42 -1.11
N GLU A 64 -9.04 -1.20 -1.25
CA GLU A 64 -9.99 -1.28 -0.14
C GLU A 64 -9.93 -2.65 0.55
N ARG A 65 -10.01 -3.74 -0.23
CA ARG A 65 -9.91 -5.11 0.30
C ARG A 65 -8.57 -5.44 0.94
N ALA A 66 -7.49 -4.80 0.53
CA ALA A 66 -6.16 -5.03 1.10
C ALA A 66 -5.89 -4.22 2.37
N THR A 67 -6.74 -3.25 2.69
CA THR A 67 -6.56 -2.29 3.78
C THR A 67 -7.81 -2.19 4.67
N THR A 68 -8.54 -3.30 4.80
CA THR A 68 -9.70 -3.50 5.69
C THR A 68 -9.38 -4.66 6.63
#